data_AF-A0A7K3M0I2-F1
#
_entry.id   AF-A0A7K3M0I2-F1
#
_cell.length_a   1.000
_cell.length_b   1.000
_cell.length_c   1.000
_cell.angle_alpha   90.00
_cell.angle_beta   90.00
_cell.angle_gamma   90.00
#
_symmetry.space_group_name_H-M   'P 1'
#
loop_
_entity.id
_entity.type
_entity.pdbx_description
1 polymer ?
#
loop_
_entity_poly.entity_id
_entity_poly.type
_entity_poly.pdbx_seq_one_letter_code
_entity_poly.pdbx_strand_id
1 'polypeptide(L)'
;MAPTSLSATATSLSWIPSEAVTGAARRAFDVGFAHYDAPPPDVIDDLDELRAADGFRFANVLSVRAGIVDGQVSEAGYADGSGVVMGSTTVRLGRLGATFAAVALPVIQREPEYRDDGTVRLVQTCGGRTALPMPRQVPHAPFVKMQAPWVWTTLALVLRPDGTAEVELAGASPFPRHWVYDATGALALKSGLTNYAGWVAHSFGARTPWGDEDSPALVTASESASERVLSRMLMTGAKKPKVISLAAGDTLTKQGMPGDELYLLLDGVLAVDVDGARLAELGPGAVLGERAVLEGGRRTSTLTAVTQARVAVAPAEAIDRDRLAELASSHRREEQTPEAELA
;
A
#
# COMPACT_ATOMS: atom_id res chain seq x y z
N MET A 1 5.70 -41.60 4.08
CA MET A 1 6.51 -40.91 3.04
C MET A 1 7.57 -40.05 3.72
N ALA A 2 8.65 -39.67 3.03
CA ALA A 2 9.56 -38.67 3.58
C ALA A 2 8.82 -37.32 3.69
N PRO A 3 9.01 -36.54 4.76
CA PRO A 3 8.36 -35.24 4.90
C PRO A 3 8.84 -34.30 3.79
N THR A 4 7.89 -33.66 3.11
CA THR A 4 8.19 -32.62 2.10
C THR A 4 8.29 -31.29 2.82
N SER A 5 9.36 -30.52 2.59
CA SER A 5 9.49 -29.18 3.16
C SER A 5 9.04 -28.12 2.16
N LEU A 6 8.22 -27.18 2.62
CA LEU A 6 7.83 -25.97 1.91
C LEU A 6 8.51 -24.75 2.53
N SER A 7 8.78 -23.75 1.70
CA SER A 7 9.22 -22.44 2.13
C SER A 7 8.54 -21.36 1.30
N ALA A 8 8.19 -20.25 1.93
CA ALA A 8 7.67 -19.08 1.23
C ALA A 8 8.14 -17.80 1.93
N THR A 9 8.27 -16.73 1.15
CA THR A 9 8.68 -15.42 1.66
C THR A 9 7.74 -14.36 1.12
N ALA A 10 7.14 -13.56 1.98
CA ALA A 10 6.45 -12.33 1.58
C ALA A 10 7.22 -11.12 2.10
N THR A 11 7.17 -10.02 1.36
CA THR A 11 7.87 -8.79 1.75
C THR A 11 6.93 -7.61 1.67
N SER A 12 6.96 -6.69 2.64
CA SER A 12 6.38 -5.36 2.46
C SER A 12 7.44 -4.30 2.39
N LEU A 13 7.33 -3.36 1.45
CA LEU A 13 8.16 -2.16 1.37
C LEU A 13 7.36 -0.91 1.74
N SER A 14 7.97 -0.09 2.58
CA SER A 14 7.38 1.14 3.08
C SER A 14 8.06 2.35 2.46
N TRP A 15 7.31 3.27 1.87
CA TRP A 15 7.87 4.39 1.10
C TRP A 15 6.99 5.65 1.19
N ILE A 16 7.60 6.84 1.05
CA ILE A 16 6.92 8.12 1.22
C ILE A 16 6.60 8.73 -0.15
N PRO A 17 5.35 8.62 -0.64
CA PRO A 17 4.97 9.24 -1.90
C PRO A 17 4.90 10.77 -1.78
N SER A 18 5.14 11.44 -2.91
CA SER A 18 5.18 12.91 -3.04
C SER A 18 3.91 13.61 -2.55
N GLU A 19 2.78 12.93 -2.66
CA GLU A 19 1.46 13.44 -2.41
C GLU A 19 0.95 13.17 -1.00
N ALA A 20 1.58 12.29 -0.21
CA ALA A 20 1.08 11.88 1.10
C ALA A 20 1.33 12.91 2.22
N VAL A 21 2.30 13.81 2.05
CA VAL A 21 2.57 14.86 3.05
C VAL A 21 1.92 16.17 2.63
N THR A 22 1.00 16.68 3.47
CA THR A 22 0.24 17.91 3.21
C THR A 22 0.51 19.01 4.25
N GLY A 23 0.04 20.22 3.97
CA GLY A 23 0.10 21.34 4.92
C GLY A 23 1.52 21.85 5.21
N ALA A 24 1.73 22.36 6.42
CA ALA A 24 3.01 22.96 6.82
C ALA A 24 4.19 21.95 6.81
N ALA A 25 3.91 20.66 7.02
CA ALA A 25 4.90 19.60 6.97
C ALA A 25 5.50 19.42 5.57
N ARG A 26 4.73 19.72 4.52
CA ARG A 26 5.20 19.68 3.12
C ARG A 26 6.41 20.58 2.90
N ARG A 27 6.49 21.73 3.58
CA ARG A 27 7.64 22.66 3.46
C ARG A 27 8.96 22.03 3.93
N ALA A 28 8.93 21.09 4.87
CA ALA A 28 10.15 20.39 5.28
C ALA A 28 10.70 19.48 4.16
N PHE A 29 9.81 18.86 3.38
CA PHE A 29 10.15 18.05 2.22
C PHE A 29 10.56 18.92 1.03
N ASP A 30 9.80 19.98 0.74
CA ASP A 30 10.07 20.89 -0.39
C ASP A 30 11.39 21.66 -0.25
N VAL A 31 11.89 21.88 0.98
CA VAL A 31 13.13 22.63 1.27
C VAL A 31 14.35 21.69 1.45
N GLY A 32 14.20 20.38 1.22
CA GLY A 32 15.29 19.40 1.21
C GLY A 32 15.66 18.79 2.56
N PHE A 33 14.94 19.13 3.64
CA PHE A 33 15.15 18.56 4.96
C PHE A 33 14.69 17.09 5.06
N ALA A 34 13.75 16.69 4.20
CA ALA A 34 13.37 15.31 3.93
C ALA A 34 13.15 15.14 2.42
N HIS A 35 13.04 13.91 1.93
CA HIS A 35 12.80 13.65 0.51
C HIS A 35 11.63 12.69 0.33
N TYR A 36 10.98 12.80 -0.83
CA TYR A 36 9.99 11.85 -1.29
C TYR A 36 10.68 10.69 -2.01
N ASP A 37 10.07 9.53 -1.93
CA ASP A 37 10.60 8.32 -2.55
C ASP A 37 10.00 8.15 -3.94
N ALA A 38 10.82 7.65 -4.87
CA ALA A 38 10.27 7.07 -6.08
C ALA A 38 9.41 5.85 -5.68
N PRO A 39 8.32 5.56 -6.42
CA PRO A 39 7.57 4.33 -6.21
C PRO A 39 8.52 3.12 -6.31
N PRO A 40 8.44 2.15 -5.38
CA PRO A 40 9.17 0.89 -5.48
C PRO A 40 8.91 0.16 -6.82
N PRO A 41 9.80 -0.76 -7.24
CA PRO A 41 9.57 -1.55 -8.45
C PRO A 41 8.39 -2.52 -8.27
N ASP A 42 7.83 -3.01 -9.37
CA ASP A 42 6.72 -3.96 -9.34
C ASP A 42 7.16 -5.39 -8.97
N VAL A 43 8.46 -5.67 -9.12
CA VAL A 43 9.12 -6.92 -8.74
C VAL A 43 10.36 -6.57 -7.93
N ILE A 44 10.57 -7.26 -6.81
CA ILE A 44 11.80 -7.14 -6.02
C ILE A 44 12.81 -8.15 -6.57
N ASP A 45 13.81 -7.66 -7.32
CA ASP A 45 14.94 -8.48 -7.76
C ASP A 45 16.01 -8.60 -6.66
N ASP A 46 16.40 -7.45 -6.07
CA ASP A 46 17.40 -7.37 -4.99
C ASP A 46 16.98 -6.32 -3.95
N LEU A 47 16.64 -6.79 -2.75
CA LEU A 47 16.20 -5.94 -1.65
C LEU A 47 17.36 -5.09 -1.08
N ASP A 48 18.60 -5.61 -1.09
CA ASP A 48 19.76 -4.91 -0.58
C ASP A 48 20.21 -3.80 -1.55
N GLU A 49 20.10 -4.02 -2.85
CA GLU A 49 20.32 -2.95 -3.86
C GLU A 49 19.29 -1.83 -3.68
N LEU A 50 18.00 -2.16 -3.55
CA LEU A 50 16.95 -1.18 -3.27
C LEU A 50 17.22 -0.40 -1.99
N ARG A 51 17.72 -1.08 -0.94
CA ARG A 51 18.10 -0.44 0.32
C ARG A 51 19.27 0.52 0.14
N ALA A 52 20.31 0.10 -0.58
CA ALA A 52 21.50 0.91 -0.85
C ALA A 52 21.16 2.16 -1.68
N ALA A 53 20.14 2.07 -2.55
CA ALA A 53 19.62 3.17 -3.35
C ALA A 53 18.62 4.09 -2.60
N ASP A 54 18.38 3.87 -1.30
CA ASP A 54 17.39 4.60 -0.49
C ASP A 54 15.95 4.47 -1.03
N GLY A 55 15.63 3.32 -1.66
CA GLY A 55 14.36 3.06 -2.34
C GLY A 55 13.17 2.79 -1.40
N PHE A 56 13.42 2.61 -0.10
CA PHE A 56 12.38 2.40 0.90
C PHE A 56 12.83 2.82 2.31
N ARG A 57 11.86 2.99 3.22
CA ARG A 57 12.05 3.39 4.63
C ARG A 57 12.27 2.20 5.56
N PHE A 58 11.50 1.14 5.39
CA PHE A 58 11.80 -0.17 5.97
C PHE A 58 11.09 -1.28 5.18
N ALA A 59 11.57 -2.50 5.35
CA ALA A 59 10.92 -3.71 4.86
C ALA A 59 10.59 -4.67 6.01
N ASN A 60 9.43 -5.33 5.90
CA ASN A 60 9.09 -6.52 6.69
C ASN A 60 9.24 -7.72 5.77
N VAL A 61 10.24 -8.56 6.02
CA VAL A 61 10.48 -9.80 5.29
C VAL A 61 9.93 -10.94 6.15
N LEU A 62 8.81 -11.53 5.75
CA LEU A 62 8.22 -12.70 6.41
C LEU A 62 8.62 -13.96 5.65
N SER A 63 9.64 -14.66 6.13
CA SER A 63 10.09 -15.94 5.57
C SER A 63 9.69 -17.08 6.49
N VAL A 64 9.06 -18.11 5.93
CA VAL A 64 8.53 -19.24 6.70
C VAL A 64 8.93 -20.56 6.07
N ARG A 65 8.95 -21.61 6.91
CA ARG A 65 9.13 -22.99 6.49
C ARG A 65 8.03 -23.86 7.09
N ALA A 66 7.61 -24.89 6.36
CA ALA A 66 6.65 -25.88 6.83
C ALA A 66 7.06 -27.29 6.41
N GLY A 67 6.77 -28.27 7.26
CA GLY A 67 6.87 -29.70 6.94
C GLY A 67 5.50 -30.26 6.60
N ILE A 68 5.42 -31.08 5.54
CA ILE A 68 4.22 -31.80 5.13
C ILE A 68 4.41 -33.28 5.40
N VAL A 69 3.43 -33.86 6.09
CA VAL A 69 3.29 -35.31 6.29
C VAL A 69 1.89 -35.70 5.88
N ASP A 70 1.77 -36.72 5.02
CA ASP A 70 0.49 -37.28 4.55
C ASP A 70 -0.51 -36.24 4.01
N GLY A 71 0.01 -35.22 3.30
CA GLY A 71 -0.80 -34.17 2.68
C GLY A 71 -1.32 -33.11 3.65
N GLN A 72 -0.79 -33.05 4.87
CA GLN A 72 -1.10 -32.04 5.87
C GLN A 72 0.16 -31.34 6.37
N VAL A 73 0.03 -30.07 6.75
CA VAL A 73 1.13 -29.34 7.39
C VAL A 73 1.30 -29.88 8.82
N SER A 74 2.44 -30.53 9.09
CA SER A 74 2.75 -31.14 10.39
C SER A 74 3.49 -30.20 11.33
N GLU A 75 4.33 -29.32 10.78
CA GLU A 75 5.07 -28.30 11.53
C GLU A 75 5.27 -27.07 10.66
N ALA A 76 5.36 -25.90 11.28
CA ALA A 76 5.67 -24.65 10.61
C ALA A 76 6.41 -23.71 11.55
N GLY A 77 7.21 -22.81 10.98
CA GLY A 77 7.94 -21.80 11.74
C GLY A 77 8.58 -20.73 10.86
N TYR A 78 9.10 -19.71 11.51
CA TYR A 78 9.83 -18.63 10.86
C TYR A 78 11.23 -19.09 10.45
N ALA A 79 11.65 -18.72 9.25
CA ALA A 79 12.99 -19.01 8.73
C ALA A 79 13.97 -17.88 9.09
N ASP A 80 15.28 -18.15 9.02
CA ASP A 80 16.34 -17.21 9.42
C ASP A 80 16.32 -15.87 8.66
N GLY A 81 15.76 -15.85 7.44
CA GLY A 81 15.58 -14.63 6.65
C GLY A 81 14.39 -13.77 7.07
N SER A 82 13.61 -14.18 8.07
CA SER A 82 12.44 -13.45 8.54
C SER A 82 12.83 -12.33 9.50
N GLY A 83 12.46 -11.09 9.18
CA GLY A 83 12.72 -9.96 10.07
C GLY A 83 12.52 -8.59 9.42
N VAL A 84 13.10 -7.58 10.06
CA VAL A 84 12.99 -6.18 9.65
C VAL A 84 14.28 -5.73 8.98
N VAL A 85 14.14 -5.04 7.84
CA VAL A 85 15.23 -4.35 7.17
C VAL A 85 14.97 -2.86 7.23
N MET A 86 15.74 -2.11 8.03
CA MET A 86 15.56 -0.66 8.14
C MET A 86 16.34 0.06 7.03
N GLY A 87 15.69 1.05 6.42
CA GLY A 87 16.33 2.02 5.55
C GLY A 87 17.07 3.10 6.33
N SER A 88 17.69 4.01 5.59
CA SER A 88 18.27 5.24 6.14
C SER A 88 17.51 6.45 5.57
N THR A 89 17.76 7.63 6.11
CA THR A 89 17.24 8.88 5.54
C THR A 89 18.37 9.86 5.39
N THR A 90 18.64 10.26 4.15
CA THR A 90 19.60 11.33 3.86
C THR A 90 18.89 12.68 3.84
N VAL A 91 19.34 13.57 4.72
CA VAL A 91 18.89 14.96 4.84
C VAL A 91 19.93 15.87 4.19
N ARG A 92 19.50 16.83 3.38
CA ARG A 92 20.39 17.83 2.76
C ARG A 92 19.97 19.24 3.13
N LEU A 93 20.90 20.02 3.67
CA LEU A 93 20.72 21.45 3.95
C LEU A 93 21.78 22.24 3.17
N GLY A 94 21.39 22.81 2.03
CA GLY A 94 22.32 23.43 1.09
C GLY A 94 23.31 22.41 0.53
N ARG A 95 24.61 22.63 0.74
CA ARG A 95 25.69 21.70 0.31
C ARG A 95 26.03 20.62 1.33
N LEU A 96 25.47 20.69 2.54
CA LEU A 96 25.72 19.74 3.62
C LEU A 96 24.69 18.62 3.57
N GLY A 97 25.14 17.37 3.69
CA GLY A 97 24.29 16.19 3.77
C GLY A 97 24.64 15.33 4.98
N ALA A 98 23.62 14.77 5.64
CA ALA A 98 23.79 13.81 6.72
C ALA A 98 22.78 12.66 6.56
N THR A 99 23.23 11.44 6.82
CA THR A 99 22.41 10.23 6.73
C THR A 99 22.13 9.69 8.12
N PHE A 100 20.86 9.47 8.42
CA PHE A 100 20.39 8.99 9.71
C PHE A 100 19.79 7.59 9.53
N ALA A 101 20.21 6.65 10.37
CA ALA A 101 19.65 5.31 10.37
C ALA A 101 18.33 5.28 11.14
N ALA A 102 17.31 4.62 10.57
CA ALA A 102 16.12 4.27 11.33
C ALA A 102 16.45 3.08 12.26
N VAL A 103 15.79 3.01 13.42
CA VAL A 103 16.10 2.01 14.44
C VAL A 103 15.02 0.95 14.48
N ALA A 104 15.40 -0.30 14.22
CA ALA A 104 14.51 -1.45 14.32
C ALA A 104 13.96 -1.61 15.76
N LEU A 105 12.69 -1.96 15.87
CA LEU A 105 12.11 -2.48 17.10
C LEU A 105 12.16 -4.02 17.09
N PRO A 106 12.05 -4.69 18.24
CA PRO A 106 12.04 -6.16 18.29
C PRO A 106 10.95 -6.73 17.38
N VAL A 107 11.28 -7.73 16.57
CA VAL A 107 10.29 -8.38 15.70
C VAL A 107 9.27 -9.11 16.59
N ILE A 108 7.98 -8.97 16.29
CA ILE A 108 6.91 -9.70 16.97
C ILE A 108 6.45 -10.82 16.03
N GLN A 109 6.53 -12.06 16.51
CA GLN A 109 6.07 -13.25 15.80
C GLN A 109 5.02 -13.94 16.66
N ARG A 110 3.89 -14.33 16.05
CA ARG A 110 2.86 -15.11 16.72
C ARG A 110 3.14 -16.61 16.55
N GLU A 111 2.60 -17.42 17.44
CA GLU A 111 2.60 -18.87 17.24
C GLU A 111 1.87 -19.24 15.94
N PRO A 112 2.35 -20.22 15.16
CA PRO A 112 1.67 -20.67 13.94
C PRO A 112 0.23 -21.10 14.21
N GLU A 113 -0.71 -20.57 13.44
CA GLU A 113 -2.14 -20.87 13.52
C GLU A 113 -2.48 -21.98 12.51
N TYR A 114 -2.64 -23.21 12.98
CA TYR A 114 -3.09 -24.35 12.15
C TYR A 114 -4.62 -24.34 12.02
N ARG A 115 -5.11 -24.60 10.81
CA ARG A 115 -6.55 -24.60 10.49
C ARG A 115 -7.03 -26.00 10.09
N ASP A 116 -8.34 -26.21 10.25
CA ASP A 116 -8.98 -27.51 9.97
C ASP A 116 -8.90 -27.93 8.49
N ASP A 117 -8.74 -26.97 7.58
CA ASP A 117 -8.53 -27.20 6.14
C ASP A 117 -7.08 -27.62 5.78
N GLY A 118 -6.23 -27.82 6.80
CA GLY A 118 -4.82 -28.21 6.64
C GLY A 118 -3.88 -27.06 6.32
N THR A 119 -4.36 -25.82 6.26
CA THR A 119 -3.51 -24.64 6.07
C THR A 119 -2.88 -24.19 7.39
N VAL A 120 -1.76 -23.48 7.30
CA VAL A 120 -1.13 -22.82 8.44
C VAL A 120 -0.92 -21.34 8.15
N ARG A 121 -1.20 -20.50 9.13
CA ARG A 121 -1.01 -19.05 9.05
C ARG A 121 0.06 -18.59 10.03
N LEU A 122 1.05 -17.88 9.53
CA LEU A 122 2.13 -17.29 10.33
C LEU A 122 2.06 -15.77 10.24
N VAL A 123 2.27 -15.07 11.36
CA VAL A 123 2.05 -13.63 11.47
C VAL A 123 3.27 -12.95 12.08
N GLN A 124 3.82 -11.98 11.35
CA GLN A 124 4.98 -11.21 11.79
C GLN A 124 4.72 -9.71 11.69
N THR A 125 4.97 -9.00 12.79
CA THR A 125 5.03 -7.55 12.82
C THR A 125 6.47 -7.08 12.88
N CYS A 126 6.82 -6.24 11.90
CA CYS A 126 8.10 -5.57 11.81
C CYS A 126 7.92 -4.07 11.68
N GLY A 127 8.94 -3.34 12.14
CA GLY A 127 8.95 -1.90 12.07
C GLY A 127 10.02 -1.30 12.95
N GLY A 128 9.91 0.01 13.16
CA GLY A 128 10.95 0.73 13.85
C GLY A 128 10.61 2.19 14.12
N ARG A 129 11.58 2.87 14.73
CA ARG A 129 11.58 4.32 14.88
C ARG A 129 12.18 4.92 13.61
N THR A 130 11.47 5.89 13.04
CA THR A 130 11.97 6.64 11.89
C THR A 130 13.27 7.38 12.20
N ALA A 131 14.04 7.69 11.16
CA ALA A 131 15.37 8.28 11.31
C ALA A 131 15.35 9.73 11.85
N LEU A 132 14.27 10.47 11.61
CA LEU A 132 14.15 11.88 11.99
C LEU A 132 13.12 12.09 13.10
N PRO A 133 13.49 12.75 14.21
CA PRO A 133 12.53 13.08 15.25
C PRO A 133 11.58 14.17 14.77
N MET A 134 10.31 14.05 15.15
CA MET A 134 9.28 15.04 14.86
C MET A 134 8.79 15.70 16.15
N PRO A 135 8.36 16.98 16.09
CA PRO A 135 7.76 17.63 17.24
C PRO A 135 6.39 17.01 17.54
N ARG A 136 6.25 16.43 18.73
CA ARG A 136 5.00 15.84 19.23
C ARG A 136 4.46 16.65 20.39
N GLN A 137 3.17 16.98 20.35
CA GLN A 137 2.52 17.59 21.51
C GLN A 137 2.36 16.58 22.65
N VAL A 138 2.63 17.01 23.87
CA VAL A 138 2.50 16.20 25.09
C VAL A 138 1.68 16.96 26.14
N PRO A 139 0.87 16.28 26.98
CA PRO A 139 -0.06 16.95 27.89
C PRO A 139 0.62 17.66 29.07
N HIS A 140 1.90 17.39 29.32
CA HIS A 140 2.67 17.96 30.42
C HIS A 140 3.93 18.67 29.89
N ALA A 141 4.47 19.62 30.64
CA ALA A 141 5.71 20.31 30.29
C ALA A 141 6.81 19.29 29.88
N PRO A 142 7.56 19.55 28.78
CA PRO A 142 7.67 20.80 28.02
C PRO A 142 6.58 21.03 26.94
N PHE A 143 5.47 20.27 26.94
CA PHE A 143 4.34 20.35 25.99
C PHE A 143 4.66 20.02 24.52
N VAL A 144 5.93 20.06 24.14
CA VAL A 144 6.46 19.54 22.88
C VAL A 144 7.65 18.65 23.16
N LYS A 145 7.62 17.42 22.66
CA LYS A 145 8.71 16.45 22.75
C LYS A 145 9.18 16.10 21.35
N MET A 146 10.49 16.19 21.11
CA MET A 146 11.09 15.66 19.88
C MET A 146 11.20 14.14 19.99
N GLN A 147 10.49 13.42 19.13
CA GLN A 147 10.51 11.96 19.13
C GLN A 147 10.26 11.44 17.73
N ALA A 148 11.01 10.39 17.34
CA ALA A 148 10.76 9.69 16.08
C ALA A 148 9.46 8.89 16.19
N PRO A 149 8.46 9.14 15.32
CA PRO A 149 7.28 8.29 15.24
C PRO A 149 7.65 6.88 14.78
N TRP A 150 6.81 5.92 15.17
CA TRP A 150 7.01 4.51 14.85
C TRP A 150 6.29 4.16 13.56
N VAL A 151 6.88 3.27 12.78
CA VAL A 151 6.32 2.74 11.53
C VAL A 151 6.32 1.22 11.62
N TRP A 152 5.30 0.58 11.07
CA TRP A 152 5.20 -0.87 11.11
C TRP A 152 4.29 -1.42 10.03
N THR A 153 4.44 -2.72 9.80
CA THR A 153 3.53 -3.56 9.03
C THR A 153 3.45 -4.91 9.74
N THR A 154 2.25 -5.47 9.78
CA THR A 154 1.96 -6.83 10.20
C THR A 154 1.58 -7.62 8.98
N LEU A 155 2.46 -8.53 8.56
CA LEU A 155 2.20 -9.47 7.48
C LEU A 155 1.70 -10.78 8.04
N ALA A 156 0.83 -11.43 7.29
CA ALA A 156 0.56 -12.85 7.48
C ALA A 156 0.81 -13.61 6.17
N LEU A 157 1.26 -14.85 6.30
CA LEU A 157 1.47 -15.77 5.19
C LEU A 157 0.70 -17.05 5.49
N VAL A 158 -0.23 -17.38 4.60
CA VAL A 158 -1.06 -18.60 4.68
C VAL A 158 -0.47 -19.63 3.72
N LEU A 159 0.07 -20.71 4.27
CA LEU A 159 0.61 -21.82 3.50
C LEU A 159 -0.44 -22.93 3.38
N ARG A 160 -0.55 -23.47 2.17
CA ARG A 160 -1.41 -24.62 1.88
C ARG A 160 -0.58 -25.90 1.68
N PRO A 161 -1.16 -27.09 1.93
CA PRO A 161 -0.47 -28.35 1.72
C PRO A 161 -0.05 -28.62 0.27
N ASP A 162 -0.67 -27.95 -0.72
CA ASP A 162 -0.31 -28.07 -2.13
C ASP A 162 0.94 -27.25 -2.53
N GLY A 163 1.54 -26.51 -1.58
CA GLY A 163 2.70 -25.67 -1.82
C GLY A 163 2.38 -24.22 -2.14
N THR A 164 1.11 -23.84 -2.27
CA THR A 164 0.73 -22.45 -2.51
C THR A 164 0.79 -21.61 -1.24
N ALA A 165 1.07 -20.32 -1.41
CA ALA A 165 1.25 -19.35 -0.36
C ALA A 165 0.47 -18.08 -0.70
N GLU A 166 -0.33 -17.59 0.24
CA GLU A 166 -1.08 -16.35 0.12
C GLU A 166 -0.60 -15.34 1.17
N VAL A 167 -0.39 -14.09 0.74
CA VAL A 167 0.08 -13.01 1.61
C VAL A 167 -1.08 -12.10 2.01
N GLU A 168 -1.10 -11.69 3.28
CA GLU A 168 -2.01 -10.70 3.82
C GLU A 168 -1.22 -9.52 4.43
N LEU A 169 -1.73 -8.30 4.29
CA LEU A 169 -1.34 -7.16 5.12
C LEU A 169 -2.38 -7.00 6.24
N ALA A 170 -2.15 -7.69 7.36
CA ALA A 170 -3.10 -7.74 8.47
C ALA A 170 -3.15 -6.43 9.28
N GLY A 171 -2.04 -5.68 9.31
CA GLY A 171 -1.94 -4.42 10.03
C GLY A 171 -0.84 -3.53 9.46
N ALA A 172 -0.96 -2.22 9.64
CA ALA A 172 0.09 -1.28 9.23
C ALA A 172 -0.03 0.05 9.94
N SER A 173 1.11 0.74 10.06
CA SER A 173 1.09 2.16 10.40
C SER A 173 0.31 2.95 9.35
N PRO A 174 -0.44 3.99 9.74
CA PRO A 174 -1.18 4.81 8.78
C PRO A 174 -0.29 5.68 7.88
N PHE A 175 1.01 5.71 8.11
CA PHE A 175 2.01 6.33 7.26
C PHE A 175 3.37 5.68 7.61
N PRO A 176 4.28 5.47 6.65
CA PRO A 176 4.24 5.82 5.21
C PRO A 176 3.31 4.89 4.40
N ARG A 177 3.37 4.93 3.05
CA ARG A 177 2.62 3.99 2.20
C ARG A 177 3.34 2.63 2.22
N HIS A 178 2.58 1.54 2.19
CA HIS A 178 3.09 0.17 2.20
C HIS A 178 2.65 -0.61 0.96
N TRP A 179 3.61 -1.23 0.27
CA TRP A 179 3.37 -2.18 -0.82
C TRP A 179 3.79 -3.57 -0.34
N VAL A 180 3.06 -4.61 -0.74
CA VAL A 180 3.32 -6.00 -0.33
C VAL A 180 3.53 -6.85 -1.56
N TYR A 181 4.56 -7.68 -1.49
CA TYR A 181 5.04 -8.56 -2.53
C TYR A 181 4.87 -10.01 -2.09
N ASP A 182 4.41 -10.85 -3.01
CA ASP A 182 4.17 -12.27 -2.78
C ASP A 182 5.47 -13.11 -2.81
N ALA A 183 5.32 -14.43 -2.77
CA ALA A 183 6.42 -15.40 -2.80
C ALA A 183 7.26 -15.40 -4.09
N THR A 184 6.77 -14.79 -5.16
CA THR A 184 7.51 -14.61 -6.41
C THR A 184 8.27 -13.28 -6.46
N GLY A 185 8.10 -12.43 -5.44
CA GLY A 185 8.63 -11.07 -5.40
C GLY A 185 7.79 -10.06 -6.19
N ALA A 186 6.62 -10.45 -6.71
CA ALA A 186 5.73 -9.58 -7.46
C ALA A 186 4.76 -8.81 -6.55
N LEU A 187 4.44 -7.56 -6.92
CA LEU A 187 3.55 -6.68 -6.18
C LEU A 187 2.11 -7.23 -6.12
N ALA A 188 1.69 -7.67 -4.93
CA ALA A 188 0.38 -8.27 -4.69
C ALA A 188 -0.64 -7.29 -4.08
N LEU A 189 -0.24 -6.50 -3.07
CA LEU A 189 -1.16 -5.65 -2.31
C LEU A 189 -0.60 -4.24 -2.08
N LYS A 190 -1.50 -3.27 -1.88
CA LYS A 190 -1.15 -1.90 -1.47
C LYS A 190 -1.98 -1.46 -0.27
N SER A 191 -1.36 -0.71 0.64
CA SER A 191 -2.10 -0.03 1.72
C SER A 191 -2.98 1.08 1.13
N GLY A 192 -4.28 1.02 1.41
CA GLY A 192 -5.30 1.92 0.85
C GLY A 192 -5.32 3.33 1.43
N LEU A 193 -4.71 3.54 2.59
CA LEU A 193 -4.81 4.79 3.35
C LEU A 193 -3.43 5.32 3.79
N THR A 194 -3.23 6.63 3.65
CA THR A 194 -2.12 7.37 4.23
C THR A 194 -2.64 8.54 5.07
N ASN A 195 -2.52 8.46 6.40
CA ASN A 195 -2.92 9.51 7.34
C ASN A 195 -1.70 10.03 8.11
N TYR A 196 -0.96 10.95 7.46
CA TYR A 196 0.23 11.58 8.06
C TYR A 196 -0.06 12.29 9.38
N ALA A 197 -1.17 13.04 9.48
CA ALA A 197 -1.48 13.82 10.68
C ALA A 197 -1.81 12.90 11.87
N GLY A 198 -2.62 11.86 11.64
CA GLY A 198 -2.93 10.85 12.65
C GLY A 198 -1.68 10.07 13.08
N TRP A 199 -0.82 9.70 12.13
CA TRP A 199 0.45 9.04 12.40
C TRP A 199 1.35 9.86 13.33
N VAL A 200 1.59 11.14 13.02
CA VAL A 200 2.41 12.04 13.85
C VAL A 200 1.82 12.26 15.25
N ALA A 201 0.51 12.16 15.41
CA ALA A 201 -0.13 12.32 16.71
C ALA A 201 -0.09 11.03 17.55
N HIS A 202 -0.20 9.86 16.92
CA HIS A 202 -0.63 8.64 17.60
C HIS A 202 0.35 7.46 17.53
N SER A 203 1.31 7.44 16.61
CA SER A 203 2.22 6.31 16.40
C SER A 203 3.39 6.24 17.39
N PHE A 204 3.04 6.11 18.68
CA PHE A 204 3.97 5.99 19.80
C PHE A 204 3.36 5.14 20.92
N GLY A 205 4.18 4.33 21.59
CA GLY A 205 3.83 3.70 22.87
C GLY A 205 2.66 2.71 22.72
N ALA A 206 1.66 2.80 23.61
CA ALA A 206 0.58 1.83 23.75
C ALA A 206 -0.25 1.60 22.47
N ARG A 207 -0.39 2.62 21.60
CA ARG A 207 -1.17 2.57 20.34
C ARG A 207 -0.38 2.03 19.15
N THR A 208 0.48 1.05 19.44
CA THR A 208 1.33 0.38 18.44
C THR A 208 1.44 -1.09 18.83
N PRO A 209 1.90 -1.96 17.92
CA PRO A 209 2.02 -3.39 18.20
C PRO A 209 2.94 -3.75 19.37
N TRP A 210 3.89 -2.87 19.72
CA TRP A 210 4.76 -3.05 20.91
C TRP A 210 4.15 -2.50 22.21
N GLY A 211 2.95 -1.95 22.11
CA GLY A 211 2.07 -1.65 23.22
C GLY A 211 0.97 -2.72 23.30
N ASP A 212 -0.26 -2.31 23.03
CA ASP A 212 -1.44 -3.17 23.15
C ASP A 212 -2.35 -3.14 21.90
N GLU A 213 -1.95 -2.44 20.83
CA GLU A 213 -2.84 -2.17 19.69
C GLU A 213 -2.12 -2.30 18.35
N ASP A 214 -2.62 -3.19 17.48
CA ASP A 214 -2.26 -3.17 16.06
C ASP A 214 -3.39 -2.50 15.25
N SER A 215 -3.02 -1.62 14.32
CA SER A 215 -3.99 -0.91 13.47
C SER A 215 -4.32 -1.77 12.26
N PRO A 216 -5.60 -2.15 12.05
CA PRO A 216 -5.99 -2.89 10.85
C PRO A 216 -5.62 -2.12 9.59
N ALA A 217 -4.96 -2.80 8.65
CA ALA A 217 -4.66 -2.22 7.36
C ALA A 217 -5.88 -2.36 6.44
N LEU A 218 -6.38 -1.24 5.90
CA LEU A 218 -7.27 -1.30 4.74
C LEU A 218 -6.41 -1.57 3.51
N VAL A 219 -6.66 -2.69 2.85
CA VAL A 219 -5.87 -3.18 1.72
C VAL A 219 -6.71 -3.17 0.47
N THR A 220 -6.09 -2.79 -0.64
CA THR A 220 -6.69 -2.90 -1.96
C THR A 220 -5.74 -3.70 -2.87
N ALA A 221 -6.31 -4.41 -3.85
CA ALA A 221 -5.52 -5.05 -4.89
C ALA A 221 -4.60 -4.03 -5.58
N SER A 222 -3.42 -4.48 -6.03
CA SER A 222 -2.52 -3.63 -6.81
C SER A 222 -3.12 -3.30 -8.18
N GLU A 223 -2.83 -2.09 -8.67
CA GLU A 223 -3.16 -1.68 -10.04
C GLU A 223 -2.53 -2.58 -11.11
N SER A 224 -3.05 -2.50 -12.33
CA SER A 224 -2.39 -2.99 -13.54
C SER A 224 -1.16 -2.15 -13.92
N ALA A 225 -0.30 -2.69 -14.79
CA ALA A 225 0.86 -1.97 -15.31
C ALA A 225 0.47 -0.70 -16.09
N SER A 226 -0.64 -0.75 -16.83
CA SER A 226 -1.14 0.37 -17.64
C SER A 226 -1.66 1.51 -16.74
N GLU A 227 -2.36 1.20 -15.64
CA GLU A 227 -2.76 2.18 -14.62
C GLU A 227 -1.56 2.91 -14.01
N ARG A 228 -0.48 2.19 -13.68
CA ARG A 228 0.73 2.80 -13.11
C ARG A 228 1.42 3.77 -14.08
N VAL A 229 1.50 3.41 -15.36
CA VAL A 229 2.05 4.30 -16.39
C VAL A 229 1.22 5.58 -16.48
N LEU A 230 -0.10 5.43 -16.50
CA LEU A 230 -1.04 6.55 -16.57
C LEU A 230 -1.00 7.44 -15.33
N SER A 231 -0.94 6.85 -14.14
CA SER A 231 -0.76 7.55 -12.87
C SER A 231 0.50 8.43 -12.90
N ARG A 232 1.65 7.89 -13.34
CA ARG A 232 2.88 8.67 -13.52
C ARG A 232 2.69 9.82 -14.49
N MET A 233 2.11 9.57 -15.66
CA MET A 233 1.87 10.61 -16.67
C MET A 233 0.95 11.73 -16.17
N LEU A 234 -0.12 11.39 -15.45
CA LEU A 234 -1.03 12.36 -14.84
C LEU A 234 -0.32 13.22 -13.79
N MET A 235 0.60 12.64 -13.02
CA MET A 235 1.32 13.34 -11.95
C MET A 235 2.52 14.16 -12.46
N THR A 236 3.18 13.73 -13.54
CA THR A 236 4.34 14.42 -14.14
C THR A 236 4.00 15.24 -15.37
N GLY A 237 2.74 15.25 -15.80
CA GLY A 237 2.28 15.97 -16.98
C GLY A 237 2.50 17.48 -16.90
N ALA A 238 2.49 18.13 -18.07
CA ALA A 238 2.79 19.58 -18.19
C ALA A 238 1.84 20.47 -17.37
N LYS A 239 0.61 20.02 -17.12
CA LYS A 239 -0.36 20.68 -16.22
C LYS A 239 -0.56 19.82 -14.99
N LYS A 240 -0.33 20.40 -13.80
CA LYS A 240 -0.62 19.71 -12.53
C LYS A 240 -2.13 19.46 -12.40
N PRO A 241 -2.55 18.23 -12.03
CA PRO A 241 -3.95 17.92 -11.81
C PRO A 241 -4.49 18.68 -10.60
N LYS A 242 -5.79 19.00 -10.63
CA LYS A 242 -6.48 19.57 -9.47
C LYS A 242 -6.75 18.47 -8.47
N VAL A 243 -6.29 18.60 -7.23
CA VAL A 243 -6.59 17.62 -6.18
C VAL A 243 -7.83 18.05 -5.41
N ILE A 244 -8.78 17.13 -5.29
CA ILE A 244 -9.98 17.28 -4.44
C ILE A 244 -9.95 16.27 -3.30
N SER A 245 -10.67 16.57 -2.22
CA SER A 245 -10.87 15.68 -1.08
C SER A 245 -12.35 15.31 -0.99
N LEU A 246 -12.62 14.06 -0.65
CA LEU A 246 -13.95 13.48 -0.44
C LEU A 246 -14.04 12.96 0.99
N ALA A 247 -15.16 13.18 1.67
CA ALA A 247 -15.50 12.48 2.89
C ALA A 247 -16.02 11.07 2.57
N ALA A 248 -15.98 10.18 3.56
CA ALA A 248 -16.61 8.87 3.42
C ALA A 248 -18.12 9.04 3.13
N GLY A 249 -18.63 8.35 2.12
CA GLY A 249 -19.99 8.46 1.60
C GLY A 249 -20.16 9.45 0.46
N ASP A 250 -19.19 10.33 0.17
CA ASP A 250 -19.30 11.28 -0.94
C ASP A 250 -19.23 10.56 -2.29
N THR A 251 -20.15 10.91 -3.20
CA THR A 251 -20.12 10.41 -4.59
C THR A 251 -19.21 11.27 -5.45
N LEU A 252 -18.16 10.66 -6.02
CA LEU A 252 -17.25 11.32 -6.97
C LEU A 252 -17.92 11.47 -8.36
N THR A 253 -18.51 10.39 -8.87
CA THR A 253 -19.26 10.41 -10.14
C THR A 253 -20.49 9.51 -10.04
N LYS A 254 -21.51 9.82 -10.82
CA LYS A 254 -22.72 9.00 -10.92
C LYS A 254 -22.86 8.40 -12.32
N GLN A 255 -23.21 7.13 -12.40
CA GLN A 255 -23.45 6.43 -13.67
C GLN A 255 -24.48 7.18 -14.52
N GLY A 256 -24.23 7.21 -15.84
CA GLY A 256 -25.05 7.90 -16.84
C GLY A 256 -24.82 9.40 -16.92
N MET A 257 -24.16 10.03 -15.94
CA MET A 257 -23.86 11.46 -16.01
C MET A 257 -22.78 11.76 -17.06
N PRO A 258 -22.81 12.95 -17.70
CA PRO A 258 -21.73 13.39 -18.56
C PRO A 258 -20.39 13.47 -17.81
N GLY A 259 -19.28 13.18 -18.48
CA GLY A 259 -17.95 13.36 -17.92
C GLY A 259 -16.84 13.17 -18.94
N ASP A 260 -15.91 14.12 -18.94
CA ASP A 260 -14.74 14.23 -19.82
C ASP A 260 -13.41 14.34 -19.03
N GLU A 261 -13.48 14.07 -17.72
CA GLU A 261 -12.35 14.11 -16.82
C GLU A 261 -11.86 12.70 -16.48
N LEU A 262 -10.55 12.60 -16.26
CA LEU A 262 -9.87 11.45 -15.67
C LEU A 262 -9.61 11.72 -14.19
N TYR A 263 -9.67 10.67 -13.40
CA TYR A 263 -9.40 10.69 -11.98
C TYR A 263 -8.25 9.74 -11.66
N LEU A 264 -7.36 10.16 -10.76
CA LEU A 264 -6.34 9.32 -10.15
C LEU A 264 -6.60 9.33 -8.64
N LEU A 265 -6.89 8.16 -8.07
CA LEU A 265 -7.05 8.01 -6.63
C LEU A 265 -5.68 8.14 -5.96
N LEU A 266 -5.44 9.21 -5.22
CA LEU A 266 -4.16 9.46 -4.55
C LEU A 266 -4.12 8.84 -3.15
N ASP A 267 -5.28 8.79 -2.49
CA ASP A 267 -5.43 8.28 -1.13
C ASP A 267 -6.88 7.87 -0.87
N GLY A 268 -7.09 6.86 -0.03
CA GLY A 268 -8.42 6.34 0.31
C GLY A 268 -8.89 5.23 -0.62
N VAL A 269 -10.13 4.79 -0.39
CA VAL A 269 -10.78 3.71 -1.13
C VAL A 269 -12.08 4.21 -1.77
N LEU A 270 -12.25 3.90 -3.05
CA LEU A 270 -13.46 4.17 -3.82
C LEU A 270 -14.19 2.87 -4.15
N ALA A 271 -15.49 2.86 -3.90
CA ALA A 271 -16.44 1.88 -4.37
C ALA A 271 -16.79 2.10 -5.83
N VAL A 272 -16.93 1.02 -6.61
CA VAL A 272 -17.44 1.04 -7.98
C VAL A 272 -18.77 0.29 -8.04
N ASP A 273 -19.84 1.00 -8.35
CA ASP A 273 -21.18 0.44 -8.48
C ASP A 273 -21.69 0.60 -9.94
N VAL A 274 -22.23 -0.46 -10.53
CA VAL A 274 -22.88 -0.45 -11.85
C VAL A 274 -24.29 -1.00 -11.70
N ASP A 275 -25.28 -0.25 -12.18
CA ASP A 275 -26.70 -0.59 -12.07
C ASP A 275 -27.16 -0.91 -10.64
N GLY A 276 -26.50 -0.27 -9.66
CA GLY A 276 -26.76 -0.46 -8.23
C GLY A 276 -26.07 -1.66 -7.60
N ALA A 277 -25.30 -2.45 -8.35
CA ALA A 277 -24.50 -3.56 -7.83
C ALA A 277 -23.03 -3.14 -7.62
N ARG A 278 -22.49 -3.44 -6.43
CA ARG A 278 -21.08 -3.22 -6.09
C ARG A 278 -20.21 -4.22 -6.85
N LEU A 279 -19.32 -3.72 -7.70
CA LEU A 279 -18.41 -4.57 -8.49
C LEU A 279 -17.02 -4.68 -7.85
N ALA A 280 -16.51 -3.59 -7.29
CA ALA A 280 -15.15 -3.55 -6.75
C ALA A 280 -14.93 -2.42 -5.75
N GLU A 281 -13.84 -2.53 -5.01
CA GLU A 281 -13.22 -1.43 -4.28
C GLU A 281 -11.83 -1.16 -4.85
N LEU A 282 -11.52 0.12 -5.07
CA LEU A 282 -10.31 0.60 -5.71
C LEU A 282 -9.51 1.42 -4.71
N GLY A 283 -8.20 1.24 -4.72
CA GLY A 283 -7.28 1.97 -3.85
C GLY A 283 -6.31 2.88 -4.60
N PRO A 284 -5.37 3.48 -3.86
CA PRO A 284 -4.51 4.52 -4.38
C PRO A 284 -3.61 4.07 -5.52
N GLY A 285 -3.67 4.87 -6.59
CA GLY A 285 -3.02 4.77 -7.88
C GLY A 285 -3.98 4.33 -9.00
N ALA A 286 -5.19 3.87 -8.67
CA ALA A 286 -6.23 3.54 -9.64
C ALA A 286 -6.59 4.76 -10.51
N VAL A 287 -6.68 4.53 -11.83
CA VAL A 287 -7.06 5.55 -12.82
C VAL A 287 -8.48 5.28 -13.30
N LEU A 288 -9.34 6.31 -13.26
CA LEU A 288 -10.78 6.16 -13.47
C LEU A 288 -11.31 7.21 -14.45
N GLY A 289 -12.41 6.87 -15.10
CA GLY A 289 -13.12 7.77 -16.01
C GLY A 289 -12.67 7.68 -17.47
N GLU A 290 -11.69 6.83 -17.76
CA GLU A 290 -11.16 6.50 -19.09
C GLU A 290 -12.27 6.04 -20.04
N ARG A 291 -13.22 5.25 -19.56
CA ARG A 291 -14.33 4.74 -20.38
C ARG A 291 -15.28 5.85 -20.81
N ALA A 292 -15.61 6.78 -19.91
CA ALA A 292 -16.46 7.91 -20.26
C ALA A 292 -15.82 8.75 -21.38
N VAL A 293 -14.50 8.92 -21.35
CA VAL A 293 -13.75 9.64 -22.39
C VAL A 293 -13.79 8.89 -23.74
N LEU A 294 -13.75 7.55 -23.72
CA LEU A 294 -13.71 6.74 -24.94
C LEU A 294 -15.08 6.45 -25.55
N GLU A 295 -16.11 6.26 -24.72
CA GLU A 295 -17.40 5.66 -25.05
C GLU A 295 -18.56 6.68 -25.12
N GLY A 296 -18.25 7.94 -25.49
CA GLY A 296 -19.29 8.94 -25.77
C GLY A 296 -19.66 9.87 -24.62
N GLY A 297 -18.74 10.06 -23.67
CA GLY A 297 -18.79 11.15 -22.69
C GLY A 297 -19.71 10.90 -21.49
N ARG A 298 -20.13 9.65 -21.22
CA ARG A 298 -20.99 9.30 -20.07
C ARG A 298 -20.28 8.32 -19.13
N ARG A 299 -20.48 8.53 -17.83
CA ARG A 299 -19.93 7.67 -16.78
C ARG A 299 -20.58 6.28 -16.82
N THR A 300 -19.76 5.24 -16.88
CA THR A 300 -20.21 3.84 -16.95
C THR A 300 -20.49 3.24 -15.58
N SER A 301 -20.02 3.87 -14.50
CA SER A 301 -20.22 3.45 -13.12
C SER A 301 -20.42 4.65 -12.18
N THR A 302 -20.98 4.38 -11.01
CA THR A 302 -21.01 5.29 -9.87
C THR A 302 -19.78 5.02 -9.01
N LEU A 303 -19.08 6.10 -8.64
CA LEU A 303 -17.90 6.05 -7.79
C LEU A 303 -18.22 6.73 -6.46
N THR A 304 -18.10 6.01 -5.35
CA THR A 304 -18.39 6.53 -4.01
C THR A 304 -17.21 6.33 -3.08
N ALA A 305 -16.86 7.32 -2.29
CA ALA A 305 -15.78 7.21 -1.32
C ALA A 305 -16.20 6.30 -0.15
N VAL A 306 -15.48 5.20 0.06
CA VAL A 306 -15.69 4.29 1.21
C VAL A 306 -15.00 4.86 2.44
N THR A 307 -13.84 5.49 2.24
CA THR A 307 -13.10 6.22 3.26
C THR A 307 -13.01 7.69 2.88
N GLN A 308 -12.44 8.54 3.75
CA GLN A 308 -11.93 9.81 3.27
C GLN A 308 -10.95 9.54 2.12
N ALA A 309 -11.09 10.26 1.01
CA ALA A 309 -10.31 10.03 -0.20
C ALA A 309 -9.75 11.33 -0.77
N ARG A 310 -8.62 11.23 -1.47
CA ARG A 310 -8.04 12.32 -2.26
C ARG A 310 -7.90 11.87 -3.69
N VAL A 311 -8.36 12.72 -4.60
CA VAL A 311 -8.44 12.39 -6.03
C VAL A 311 -7.81 13.52 -6.82
N ALA A 312 -6.85 13.18 -7.67
CA ALA A 312 -6.34 14.07 -8.71
C ALA A 312 -7.32 14.04 -9.89
N VAL A 313 -7.75 15.21 -10.34
CA VAL A 313 -8.64 15.42 -11.47
C VAL A 313 -7.84 16.05 -12.61
N ALA A 314 -7.90 15.42 -13.77
CA ALA A 314 -7.24 15.89 -14.99
C ALA A 314 -8.20 15.88 -16.17
N PRO A 315 -8.08 16.82 -17.12
CA PRO A 315 -8.81 16.74 -18.38
C PRO A 315 -8.34 15.52 -19.17
N ALA A 316 -9.25 14.87 -19.90
CA ALA A 316 -8.94 13.73 -20.77
C ALA A 316 -7.75 13.98 -21.72
N GLU A 317 -7.64 15.20 -22.25
CA GLU A 317 -6.59 15.64 -23.17
C GLU A 317 -5.18 15.54 -22.59
N ALA A 318 -5.04 15.36 -21.27
CA ALA A 318 -3.75 15.16 -20.63
C ALA A 318 -3.09 13.81 -21.01
N ILE A 319 -3.86 12.86 -21.55
CA ILE A 319 -3.42 11.50 -21.86
C ILE A 319 -3.82 11.12 -23.29
N ASP A 320 -2.93 10.37 -23.96
CA ASP A 320 -3.19 9.82 -25.29
C ASP A 320 -4.35 8.81 -25.28
N ARG A 321 -5.24 8.91 -26.27
CA ARG A 321 -6.43 8.07 -26.42
C ARG A 321 -6.09 6.58 -26.54
N ASP A 322 -4.99 6.22 -27.19
CA ASP A 322 -4.59 4.81 -27.35
C ASP A 322 -4.24 4.16 -26.01
N ARG A 323 -3.62 4.93 -25.11
CA ARG A 323 -3.30 4.50 -23.74
C ARG A 323 -4.55 4.33 -22.89
N LEU A 324 -5.53 5.23 -23.06
CA LEU A 324 -6.81 5.11 -22.39
C LEU A 324 -7.55 3.84 -22.86
N ALA A 325 -7.47 3.51 -24.16
CA ALA A 325 -8.10 2.30 -24.70
C ALA A 325 -7.50 1.01 -24.13
N GLU A 326 -6.16 0.97 -23.98
CA GLU A 326 -5.46 -0.12 -23.30
C GLU A 326 -5.98 -0.30 -21.87
N LEU A 327 -6.07 0.80 -21.10
CA LEU A 327 -6.61 0.78 -19.74
C LEU A 327 -8.06 0.28 -19.70
N ALA A 328 -8.93 0.84 -20.54
CA ALA A 328 -10.35 0.50 -20.57
C ALA A 328 -10.59 -0.99 -20.84
N SER A 329 -9.74 -1.63 -21.65
CA SER A 329 -9.84 -3.08 -21.92
C SER A 329 -9.65 -3.92 -20.65
N SER A 330 -8.81 -3.47 -19.71
CA SER A 330 -8.59 -4.15 -18.43
C SER A 330 -9.68 -3.89 -17.39
N HIS A 331 -10.49 -2.84 -17.58
CA HIS A 331 -11.51 -2.38 -16.63
C HIS A 331 -12.93 -2.85 -16.94
N ARG A 332 -13.16 -3.57 -18.06
CA ARG A 332 -14.45 -4.19 -18.39
C ARG A 332 -14.68 -5.46 -17.58
N ARG A 333 -14.95 -5.29 -16.29
CA ARG A 333 -15.19 -6.40 -15.35
C ARG A 333 -16.64 -6.88 -15.37
N GLU A 334 -17.58 -6.04 -15.78
CA GLU A 334 -18.99 -6.43 -15.95
C GLU A 334 -19.19 -7.45 -17.09
N GLU A 335 -18.31 -7.44 -18.09
CA GLU A 335 -18.32 -8.39 -19.21
C GLU A 335 -17.67 -9.75 -18.85
N GLN A 336 -17.05 -9.87 -17.67
CA GLN A 336 -16.30 -11.06 -17.21
C GLN A 336 -17.08 -11.94 -16.21
N THR A 337 -18.40 -11.76 -16.07
CA THR A 337 -19.21 -12.69 -15.28
C THR A 337 -19.19 -14.07 -15.98
N PRO A 338 -18.90 -15.19 -15.27
CA PRO A 338 -19.03 -16.51 -15.89
C PRO A 338 -20.48 -16.70 -16.30
N GLU A 339 -20.71 -17.08 -17.57
CA GLU A 339 -21.97 -17.69 -17.97
C GLU A 339 -22.22 -18.86 -17.02
N ALA A 340 -23.12 -18.66 -16.05
CA ALA A 340 -23.66 -19.75 -15.27
C ALA A 340 -24.30 -20.73 -16.26
N GLU A 341 -23.82 -21.98 -16.21
CA GLU A 341 -24.42 -23.13 -16.90
C GLU A 341 -25.94 -23.11 -16.71
N LEU A 342 -26.64 -22.71 -17.76
CA LEU A 342 -28.03 -23.03 -18.01
C LEU A 342 -28.04 -24.08 -19.12
N ALA A 343 -27.86 -25.34 -18.72
CA ALA A 343 -28.32 -26.53 -19.45
C ALA A 343 -28.51 -27.70 -18.48
#